data_AF-A0A8K0Y5M8-F1
#
_entry.id   AF-A0A8K0Y5M8-F1
#
_cell.length_a   1.000
_cell.length_b   1.000
_cell.length_c   1.000
_cell.angle_alpha   90.00
_cell.angle_beta   90.00
_cell.angle_gamma   90.00
#
_symmetry.space_group_name_H-M   'P 1'
#
loop_
_entity.id
_entity.type
_entity.pdbx_description
1 polymer ?
#
loop_
_entity_poly.entity_id
_entity_poly.type
_entity_poly.pdbx_seq_one_letter_code
_entity_poly.pdbx_strand_id
1 'polypeptide(L)'
;MVLATKKTSTMTFRIDEEVLNKLREESEHRETSLNTFVNQIFKRYVEWDMFESKVGMVPVAKPIIVELFGKMSKDEIIDMANRIGKNVVRDIALFMKGDISLTSFLSWFEVRMKASSIEINHNIKNGYHTFIVKHDLGDNWSLYHKTVLDLIFVDVLDKKVQFDYNAGMISFKFSD
;
A
#
# COMPACT_ATOMS: atom_id res chain seq x y z
N MET A 1 -26.81 6.79 8.26
CA MET A 1 -25.78 7.35 7.37
C MET A 1 -26.25 7.12 5.95
N VAL A 2 -26.70 8.17 5.25
CA VAL A 2 -27.14 8.05 3.86
C VAL A 2 -25.89 7.82 3.01
N LEU A 3 -25.78 6.65 2.39
CA LEU A 3 -24.75 6.38 1.38
C LEU A 3 -24.99 7.34 0.22
N ALA A 4 -24.18 8.38 0.11
CA ALA A 4 -24.21 9.26 -1.05
C ALA A 4 -23.97 8.41 -2.31
N THR A 5 -24.93 8.41 -3.22
CA THR A 5 -24.81 7.73 -4.52
C THR A 5 -23.63 8.35 -5.27
N LYS A 6 -22.58 7.55 -5.51
CA LYS A 6 -21.47 7.98 -6.36
C LYS A 6 -22.04 8.33 -7.72
N LYS A 7 -21.80 9.57 -8.18
CA LYS A 7 -22.12 9.96 -9.57
C LYS A 7 -21.27 9.10 -10.50
N THR A 8 -21.93 8.41 -11.43
CA THR A 8 -21.28 7.65 -12.49
C THR A 8 -21.47 8.38 -13.82
N SER A 9 -20.55 8.18 -14.75
CA SER A 9 -20.63 8.71 -16.11
C SER A 9 -20.31 7.59 -17.08
N THR A 10 -21.05 7.53 -18.20
CA THR A 10 -20.87 6.50 -19.23
C THR A 10 -19.85 6.94 -20.25
N MET A 11 -18.95 6.03 -20.63
CA MET A 11 -17.97 6.22 -21.69
C MET A 11 -17.94 4.95 -22.55
N THR A 12 -17.74 5.12 -23.87
CA THR A 12 -17.63 4.01 -24.82
C THR A 12 -16.29 4.11 -25.54
N PHE A 13 -15.57 3.00 -25.63
CA PHE A 13 -14.28 2.90 -26.32
C PHE A 13 -14.20 1.58 -27.07
N ARG A 14 -13.38 1.53 -28.13
CA ARG A 14 -13.03 0.28 -28.82
C ARG A 14 -11.90 -0.40 -28.04
N ILE A 15 -11.99 -1.71 -27.91
CA ILE A 15 -10.98 -2.57 -27.26
C ILE A 15 -10.67 -3.68 -28.24
N ASP A 16 -9.41 -4.09 -28.27
CA ASP A 16 -9.00 -5.34 -28.90
C ASP A 16 -9.84 -6.53 -28.36
N GLU A 17 -10.27 -7.41 -29.26
CA GLU A 17 -11.18 -8.50 -28.91
C GLU A 17 -10.51 -9.54 -28.00
N GLU A 18 -9.23 -9.86 -28.21
CA GLU A 18 -8.50 -10.80 -27.37
C GLU A 18 -8.32 -10.25 -25.95
N VAL A 19 -8.04 -8.94 -25.83
CA VAL A 19 -7.97 -8.26 -24.54
C VAL A 19 -9.32 -8.28 -23.83
N LEU A 20 -10.42 -8.00 -24.55
CA LEU A 20 -11.77 -8.02 -23.97
C LEU A 20 -12.14 -9.42 -23.46
N ASN A 21 -11.82 -10.47 -24.22
CA ASN A 21 -12.11 -11.85 -23.83
C ASN A 21 -11.35 -12.25 -22.56
N LYS A 22 -10.05 -11.93 -22.47
CA LYS A 22 -9.27 -12.15 -21.23
C LYS A 22 -9.85 -11.40 -20.03
N LEU A 23 -10.29 -10.15 -20.21
CA LEU A 23 -10.91 -9.40 -19.12
C LEU A 23 -12.25 -10.00 -18.66
N ARG A 24 -13.02 -10.61 -19.58
CA ARG A 24 -14.26 -11.33 -19.24
C ARG A 24 -13.98 -12.59 -18.44
N GLU A 25 -13.08 -13.44 -18.91
CA GLU A 25 -12.65 -14.66 -18.21
C GLU A 25 -12.17 -14.33 -16.79
N GLU A 26 -11.30 -13.33 -16.65
CA GLU A 26 -10.82 -12.88 -15.34
C GLU A 26 -11.93 -12.34 -14.43
N SER A 27 -12.92 -11.63 -15.00
CA SER A 27 -14.05 -11.14 -14.20
C SER A 27 -14.96 -12.27 -13.71
N GLU A 28 -15.16 -13.30 -14.51
CA GLU A 28 -15.91 -14.51 -14.14
C GLU A 28 -15.18 -15.30 -13.05
N HIS A 29 -13.86 -15.51 -13.20
CA HIS A 29 -13.02 -16.14 -12.18
C HIS A 29 -13.04 -15.40 -10.83
N ARG A 30 -13.22 -14.08 -10.86
CA ARG A 30 -13.32 -13.21 -9.67
C ARG A 30 -14.75 -13.06 -9.16
N GLU A 31 -15.72 -13.76 -9.75
CA GLU A 31 -17.15 -13.68 -9.42
C GLU A 31 -17.67 -12.23 -9.42
N THR A 32 -17.23 -11.43 -10.40
CA THR A 32 -17.61 -10.02 -10.52
C THR A 32 -18.03 -9.67 -11.94
N SER A 33 -18.76 -8.55 -12.11
CA SER A 33 -19.11 -8.09 -13.46
C SER A 33 -17.90 -7.50 -14.17
N LEU A 34 -17.83 -7.65 -15.50
CA LEU A 34 -16.81 -6.99 -16.33
C LEU A 34 -16.72 -5.48 -16.03
N ASN A 35 -17.88 -4.81 -15.88
CA ASN A 35 -17.91 -3.38 -15.56
C ASN A 35 -17.27 -3.09 -14.19
N THR A 36 -17.56 -3.90 -13.17
CA THR A 36 -16.93 -3.75 -11.84
C THR A 36 -15.43 -3.94 -11.95
N PHE A 37 -14.98 -4.99 -12.65
CA PHE A 37 -13.57 -5.32 -12.81
C PHE A 37 -12.79 -4.23 -13.56
N VAL A 38 -13.32 -3.77 -14.69
CA VAL A 38 -12.71 -2.68 -15.48
C VAL A 38 -12.63 -1.38 -14.68
N ASN A 39 -13.69 -1.04 -13.91
CA ASN A 39 -13.64 0.12 -13.02
C ASN A 39 -12.57 -0.02 -11.93
N GLN A 40 -12.35 -1.23 -11.40
CA GLN A 40 -11.26 -1.48 -10.45
C GLN A 40 -9.88 -1.29 -11.10
N ILE A 41 -9.69 -1.73 -12.35
CA ILE A 41 -8.44 -1.51 -13.11
C ILE A 41 -8.21 0.00 -13.32
N PHE A 42 -9.20 0.74 -13.81
CA PHE A 42 -9.06 2.19 -14.00
C PHE A 42 -8.78 2.92 -12.70
N LYS A 43 -9.47 2.53 -11.62
CA LYS A 43 -9.22 3.10 -10.30
C LYS A 43 -7.79 2.84 -9.84
N ARG A 44 -7.30 1.60 -9.96
CA ARG A 44 -5.91 1.25 -9.63
C ARG A 44 -4.91 2.05 -10.47
N TYR A 45 -5.15 2.21 -11.77
CA TYR A 45 -4.27 2.98 -12.63
C TYR A 45 -4.15 4.43 -12.16
N VAL A 46 -5.28 5.08 -11.88
CA VAL A 46 -5.31 6.47 -11.41
C VAL A 46 -4.69 6.63 -10.02
N GLU A 47 -4.89 5.66 -9.12
CA GLU A 47 -4.37 5.73 -7.75
C GLU A 47 -2.90 5.32 -7.62
N TRP A 48 -2.38 4.49 -8.54
CA TRP A 48 -1.05 3.88 -8.43
C TRP A 48 -0.26 3.84 -9.74
N ASP A 49 -0.70 3.06 -10.73
CA ASP A 49 0.13 2.70 -11.89
C ASP A 49 0.57 3.95 -12.72
N MET A 50 -0.24 5.02 -12.71
CA MET A 50 0.09 6.30 -13.36
C MET A 50 1.34 7.00 -12.78
N PHE A 51 1.75 6.63 -11.56
CA PHE A 51 2.84 7.26 -10.82
C PHE A 51 4.03 6.35 -10.53
N GLU A 52 3.83 5.03 -10.36
CA GLU A 52 4.85 4.13 -9.81
C GLU A 52 6.21 4.19 -10.52
N SER A 53 6.19 4.25 -11.87
CA SER A 53 7.41 4.33 -12.68
C SER A 53 8.10 5.69 -12.58
N LYS A 54 7.35 6.76 -12.31
CA LYS A 54 7.87 8.13 -12.15
C LYS A 54 8.59 8.32 -10.82
N VAL A 55 8.27 7.50 -9.82
CA VAL A 55 8.87 7.54 -8.48
C VAL A 55 9.94 6.46 -8.28
N GLY A 56 10.37 5.80 -9.36
CA GLY A 56 11.46 4.83 -9.33
C GLY A 56 11.11 3.51 -8.63
N MET A 57 9.82 3.17 -8.51
CA MET A 57 9.42 1.86 -8.00
C MET A 57 9.69 0.78 -9.05
N VAL A 58 10.22 -0.35 -8.61
CA VAL A 58 10.52 -1.51 -9.45
C VAL A 58 9.81 -2.73 -8.87
N PRO A 59 9.08 -3.51 -9.69
CA PRO A 59 8.47 -4.75 -9.22
C PRO A 59 9.57 -5.78 -8.92
N VAL A 60 9.53 -6.36 -7.72
CA VAL A 60 10.46 -7.42 -7.29
C VAL A 60 9.67 -8.62 -6.81
N ALA A 61 10.04 -9.80 -7.26
CA ALA A 61 9.40 -11.04 -6.82
C ALA A 61 9.62 -11.25 -5.31
N LYS A 62 8.54 -11.58 -4.59
CA LYS A 62 8.54 -11.79 -3.14
C LYS A 62 9.68 -12.68 -2.61
N PRO A 63 10.03 -13.84 -3.23
CA PRO A 63 11.14 -14.66 -2.76
C PRO A 63 12.51 -13.95 -2.76
N ILE A 64 12.75 -13.04 -3.71
CA ILE A 64 13.98 -12.24 -3.75
C ILE A 64 14.03 -11.28 -2.57
N ILE A 65 12.89 -10.65 -2.22
CA ILE A 65 12.81 -9.77 -1.05
C ILE A 65 13.09 -10.55 0.23
N VAL A 66 12.52 -11.75 0.39
CA VAL A 66 12.78 -12.62 1.56
C VAL A 66 14.25 -12.96 1.67
N GLU A 67 14.89 -13.35 0.57
CA GLU A 67 16.32 -13.70 0.54
C GLU A 67 17.22 -12.49 0.85
N LEU A 68 16.91 -11.31 0.30
CA LEU A 68 17.69 -10.09 0.55
C LEU A 68 17.58 -9.64 2.01
N PHE A 69 16.36 -9.53 2.53
CA PHE A 69 16.13 -9.13 3.92
C PHE A 69 16.65 -10.18 4.91
N GLY A 70 16.56 -11.47 4.57
CA GLY A 70 17.03 -12.57 5.43
C GLY A 70 18.54 -12.57 5.67
N LYS A 71 19.33 -11.98 4.77
CA LYS A 71 20.80 -11.89 4.89
C LYS A 71 21.29 -10.72 5.72
N MET A 72 20.45 -9.70 5.91
CA MET A 72 20.85 -8.48 6.62
C MET A 72 20.77 -8.68 8.14
N SER A 73 21.72 -8.11 8.87
CA SER A 73 21.62 -7.96 10.31
C SER A 73 20.55 -6.93 10.70
N LYS A 74 20.06 -7.00 11.93
CA LYS A 74 19.09 -6.03 12.46
C LYS A 74 19.63 -4.59 12.42
N ASP A 75 20.93 -4.42 12.67
CA ASP A 75 21.58 -3.11 12.66
C ASP A 75 21.64 -2.52 11.24
N GLU A 76 21.97 -3.33 10.23
CA GLU A 76 21.93 -2.91 8.82
C GLU A 76 20.52 -2.52 8.37
N ILE A 77 19.50 -3.24 8.85
CA ILE A 77 18.10 -2.93 8.56
C ILE A 77 17.68 -1.58 9.15
N ILE A 78 18.04 -1.34 10.43
CA ILE A 78 17.72 -0.10 11.13
C ILE A 78 18.50 1.07 10.52
N ASP A 79 19.78 0.89 10.18
CA ASP A 79 20.58 1.91 9.49
C ASP A 79 19.96 2.28 8.13
N MET A 80 19.60 1.28 7.32
CA MET A 80 18.96 1.52 6.02
C MET A 80 17.64 2.29 6.15
N ALA A 81 16.80 1.93 7.13
CA ALA A 81 15.55 2.63 7.41
C ALA A 81 15.78 4.10 7.79
N ASN A 82 16.76 4.38 8.64
CA ASN A 82 17.11 5.74 9.09
C ASN A 82 17.76 6.57 7.98
N ARG A 83 18.72 6.00 7.26
CA ARG A 83 19.54 6.71 6.27
C ARG A 83 18.76 7.07 5.01
N ILE A 84 17.93 6.14 4.52
CA ILE A 84 17.20 6.33 3.25
C ILE A 84 15.70 6.05 3.36
N GLY A 85 15.28 5.08 4.17
CA GLY A 85 13.90 4.56 4.15
C GLY A 85 12.83 5.62 4.40
N LYS A 86 13.00 6.43 5.46
CA LYS A 86 12.07 7.53 5.81
C LYS A 86 11.87 8.50 4.64
N ASN A 87 12.96 9.01 4.08
CA ASN A 87 12.90 10.05 3.05
C ASN A 87 12.30 9.50 1.75
N VAL A 88 12.69 8.29 1.34
CA VAL A 88 12.11 7.62 0.17
C VAL A 88 10.60 7.46 0.34
N VAL A 89 10.13 6.92 1.46
CA VAL A 89 8.68 6.73 1.71
C VAL A 89 7.94 8.06 1.75
N ARG A 90 8.47 9.08 2.43
CA ARG A 90 7.89 10.42 2.51
C ARG A 90 7.75 11.06 1.13
N ASP A 91 8.82 11.07 0.34
CA ASP A 91 8.88 11.77 -0.95
C ASP A 91 7.96 11.11 -1.98
N ILE A 92 7.86 9.78 -1.98
CA ILE A 92 6.93 9.05 -2.84
C ILE A 92 5.48 9.36 -2.46
N ALA A 93 5.13 9.29 -1.16
CA ALA A 93 3.79 9.60 -0.70
C ALA A 93 3.39 11.04 -1.04
N LEU A 94 4.30 11.99 -0.81
CA LEU A 94 4.12 13.40 -1.14
C LEU A 94 3.92 13.61 -2.65
N PHE A 95 4.73 12.97 -3.50
CA PHE A 95 4.60 13.10 -4.95
C PHE A 95 3.28 12.55 -5.47
N MET A 96 2.83 11.41 -4.95
CA MET A 96 1.61 10.74 -5.42
C MET A 96 0.33 11.39 -4.89
N LYS A 97 0.37 12.03 -3.73
CA LYS A 97 -0.81 12.64 -3.09
C LYS A 97 -0.86 14.15 -3.19
N GLY A 98 0.27 14.82 -3.38
CA GLY A 98 0.40 16.28 -3.41
C GLY A 98 0.58 16.91 -2.02
N ASP A 99 0.40 16.16 -0.93
CA ASP A 99 0.65 16.57 0.45
C ASP A 99 1.07 15.36 1.32
N ILE A 100 1.46 15.62 2.57
CA ILE A 100 1.87 14.59 3.53
C ILE A 100 1.06 14.64 4.85
N SER A 101 -0.22 15.02 4.77
CA SER A 101 -1.13 14.89 5.91
C SER A 101 -1.33 13.43 6.31
N LEU A 102 -1.75 13.18 7.56
CA LEU A 102 -2.07 11.82 8.02
C LEU A 102 -3.03 11.11 7.06
N THR A 103 -4.11 11.79 6.66
CA THR A 103 -5.11 11.23 5.74
C THR A 103 -4.50 10.84 4.39
N SER A 104 -3.70 11.73 3.80
CA SER A 104 -3.02 11.46 2.52
C SER A 104 -2.01 10.33 2.62
N PHE A 105 -1.22 10.29 3.70
CA PHE A 105 -0.25 9.22 3.95
C PHE A 105 -0.93 7.86 4.14
N LEU A 106 -1.97 7.76 4.97
CA LEU A 106 -2.68 6.50 5.19
C LEU A 106 -3.37 6.01 3.91
N SER A 107 -3.99 6.92 3.15
CA SER A 107 -4.59 6.60 1.85
C SER A 107 -3.53 6.07 0.87
N TRP A 108 -2.35 6.68 0.82
CA TRP A 108 -1.24 6.19 0.00
C TRP A 108 -0.74 4.84 0.47
N PHE A 109 -0.56 4.67 1.79
CA PHE A 109 -0.05 3.44 2.39
C PHE A 109 -0.95 2.24 2.07
N GLU A 110 -2.26 2.38 2.19
CA GLU A 110 -3.20 1.33 1.81
C GLU A 110 -3.11 0.95 0.34
N VAL A 111 -3.05 1.95 -0.56
CA VAL A 111 -2.93 1.72 -2.00
C VAL A 111 -1.61 1.00 -2.30
N ARG A 112 -0.50 1.44 -1.69
CA ARG A 112 0.82 0.80 -1.82
C ARG A 112 0.80 -0.67 -1.40
N MET A 113 0.21 -0.98 -0.24
CA MET A 113 0.12 -2.36 0.26
C MET A 113 -0.70 -3.23 -0.69
N LYS A 114 -1.88 -2.75 -1.12
CA LYS A 114 -2.73 -3.46 -2.09
C LYS A 114 -2.04 -3.68 -3.43
N ALA A 115 -1.32 -2.67 -3.95
CA ALA A 115 -0.55 -2.77 -5.18
C ALA A 115 0.59 -3.80 -5.09
N SER A 116 1.13 -4.00 -3.88
CA SER A 116 2.17 -5.01 -3.60
C SER A 116 1.60 -6.40 -3.27
N SER A 117 0.30 -6.63 -3.48
CA SER A 117 -0.41 -7.86 -3.09
C SER A 117 -0.26 -8.20 -1.59
N ILE A 118 -0.12 -7.18 -0.74
CA ILE A 118 -0.08 -7.31 0.71
C ILE A 118 -1.47 -7.05 1.27
N GLU A 119 -1.96 -7.98 2.09
CA GLU A 119 -3.26 -7.85 2.75
C GLU A 119 -3.17 -6.82 3.88
N ILE A 120 -4.14 -5.90 3.91
CA ILE A 120 -4.23 -4.88 4.93
C ILE A 120 -5.65 -4.81 5.49
N ASN A 121 -5.77 -4.82 6.82
CA ASN A 121 -7.00 -4.55 7.54
C ASN A 121 -6.84 -3.24 8.31
N HIS A 122 -7.75 -2.30 8.08
CA HIS A 122 -7.82 -1.05 8.82
C HIS A 122 -9.14 -0.98 9.58
N ASN A 123 -9.05 -0.83 10.90
CA ASN A 123 -10.20 -0.68 11.77
C ASN A 123 -10.06 0.54 12.68
N ILE A 124 -11.18 1.23 12.91
CA ILE A 124 -11.27 2.37 13.83
C ILE A 124 -12.18 1.97 14.98
N LYS A 125 -11.66 1.99 16.22
CA LYS A 125 -12.41 1.66 17.43
C LYS A 125 -11.99 2.59 18.58
N ASN A 126 -12.97 3.18 19.27
CA ASN A 126 -12.75 4.05 20.42
C ASN A 126 -11.75 5.20 20.16
N GLY A 127 -11.77 5.79 18.95
CA GLY A 127 -10.85 6.86 18.56
C GLY A 127 -9.41 6.40 18.23
N TYR A 128 -9.19 5.09 18.12
CA TYR A 128 -7.91 4.54 17.70
C TYR A 128 -8.01 3.90 16.31
N HIS A 129 -7.07 4.26 15.45
CA HIS A 129 -6.77 3.57 14.22
C HIS A 129 -5.91 2.35 14.53
N THR A 130 -6.26 1.19 13.98
CA THR A 130 -5.43 -0.01 14.03
C THR A 130 -5.30 -0.57 12.62
N PHE A 131 -4.06 -0.77 12.19
CA PHE A 131 -3.73 -1.40 10.93
C PHE A 131 -3.07 -2.74 11.20
N ILE A 132 -3.49 -3.76 10.48
CA ILE A 132 -2.87 -5.09 10.46
C ILE A 132 -2.44 -5.37 9.03
N VAL A 133 -1.14 -5.54 8.82
CA VAL A 133 -0.51 -5.77 7.52
C VAL A 133 0.02 -7.19 7.52
N LYS A 134 -0.53 -8.07 6.68
CA LYS A 134 -0.10 -9.46 6.54
C LYS A 134 0.70 -9.61 5.25
N HIS A 135 1.97 -10.01 5.40
CA HIS A 135 2.93 -9.96 4.31
C HIS A 135 3.78 -11.23 4.14
N ASP A 136 4.05 -12.02 5.20
CA ASP A 136 4.89 -13.23 5.16
C ASP A 136 6.25 -13.02 4.46
N LEU A 137 7.00 -12.00 4.90
CA LEU A 137 8.30 -11.59 4.32
C LEU A 137 9.49 -11.70 5.28
N GLY A 138 9.27 -12.22 6.49
CA GLY A 138 10.31 -12.41 7.50
C GLY A 138 10.47 -11.23 8.47
N ASP A 139 11.08 -11.50 9.63
CA ASP A 139 11.20 -10.54 10.74
C ASP A 139 11.97 -9.27 10.34
N ASN A 140 12.98 -9.39 9.48
CA ASN A 140 13.78 -8.24 9.04
C ASN A 140 12.98 -7.29 8.14
N TRP A 141 12.07 -7.82 7.31
CA TRP A 141 11.16 -6.98 6.53
C TRP A 141 10.19 -6.23 7.43
N SER A 142 9.70 -6.90 8.49
CA SER A 142 8.85 -6.31 9.52
C SER A 142 9.57 -5.21 10.29
N LEU A 143 10.80 -5.47 10.71
CA LEU A 143 11.65 -4.50 11.41
C LEU A 143 11.93 -3.26 10.55
N TYR A 144 12.21 -3.43 9.26
CA TYR A 144 12.39 -2.31 8.34
C TYR A 144 11.13 -1.45 8.25
N HIS A 145 9.99 -2.06 7.96
CA HIS A 145 8.73 -1.32 7.81
C HIS A 145 8.24 -0.70 9.10
N LYS A 146 8.40 -1.40 10.25
CA LYS A 146 8.16 -0.82 11.58
C LYS A 146 9.01 0.43 11.75
N THR A 147 10.31 0.34 11.52
CA THR A 147 11.25 1.46 11.74
C THR A 147 10.92 2.64 10.84
N VAL A 148 10.66 2.41 9.55
CA VAL A 148 10.28 3.48 8.62
C VAL A 148 8.94 4.11 9.00
N LEU A 149 7.93 3.31 9.36
CA LEU A 149 6.63 3.85 9.77
C LEU A 149 6.76 4.66 11.06
N ASP A 150 7.46 4.15 12.06
CA ASP A 150 7.72 4.85 13.34
C ASP A 150 8.34 6.23 13.09
N LEU A 151 9.38 6.27 12.25
CA LEU A 151 10.04 7.50 11.80
C LEU A 151 9.10 8.47 11.07
N ILE A 152 8.22 7.98 10.19
CA ILE A 152 7.23 8.84 9.52
C ILE A 152 6.22 9.39 10.54
N PHE A 153 5.66 8.55 11.39
CA PHE A 153 4.66 8.96 12.37
C PHE A 153 5.21 10.00 13.34
N VAL A 154 6.43 9.78 13.86
CA VAL A 154 7.04 10.69 14.83
C VAL A 154 7.60 11.95 14.15
N ASP A 155 8.45 11.81 13.14
CA ASP A 155 9.21 12.96 12.62
C ASP A 155 8.43 13.79 11.60
N VAL A 156 7.46 13.20 10.90
CA VAL A 156 6.73 13.86 9.81
C VAL A 156 5.30 14.20 10.20
N LEU A 157 4.63 13.30 10.93
CA LEU A 157 3.22 13.45 11.28
C LEU A 157 2.99 13.91 12.73
N ASP A 158 4.06 14.07 13.52
CA ASP A 158 4.02 14.44 14.95
C ASP A 158 3.01 13.60 15.76
N LYS A 159 3.04 12.29 15.54
CA LYS A 159 2.10 11.32 16.12
C LYS A 159 2.83 10.17 16.79
N LYS A 160 2.35 9.85 17.99
CA LYS A 160 2.75 8.62 18.69
C LYS A 160 2.04 7.42 18.08
N VAL A 161 2.78 6.35 17.88
CA VAL A 161 2.29 5.10 17.32
C VAL A 161 2.89 3.92 18.09
N GLN A 162 2.08 2.89 18.28
CA GLN A 162 2.49 1.64 18.92
C GLN A 162 2.56 0.56 17.86
N PHE A 163 3.60 -0.28 17.91
CA PHE A 163 3.82 -1.37 16.97
C PHE A 163 3.88 -2.71 17.68
N ASP A 164 3.38 -3.73 17.00
CA ASP A 164 3.65 -5.14 17.26
C ASP A 164 3.97 -5.81 15.92
N TYR A 165 4.92 -6.75 15.89
CA TYR A 165 5.32 -7.39 14.64
C TYR A 165 5.94 -8.76 14.84
N ASN A 166 5.88 -9.58 13.79
CA ASN A 166 6.58 -10.84 13.65
C ASN A 166 6.90 -11.09 12.16
N ALA A 167 7.38 -12.27 11.80
CA ALA A 167 7.80 -12.61 10.45
C ALA A 167 6.67 -12.55 9.39
N GLY A 168 5.42 -12.68 9.83
CA GLY A 168 4.24 -12.72 8.96
C GLY A 168 3.45 -11.41 8.91
N MET A 169 3.50 -10.63 9.99
CA MET A 169 2.58 -9.51 10.20
C MET A 169 3.23 -8.32 10.91
N ILE A 170 2.71 -7.13 10.58
CA ILE A 170 2.94 -5.89 11.33
C ILE A 170 1.58 -5.33 11.74
N SER A 171 1.43 -4.99 13.01
CA SER A 171 0.31 -4.23 13.54
C SER A 171 0.79 -2.88 14.01
N PHE A 172 0.05 -1.82 13.70
CA PHE A 172 0.31 -0.50 14.27
C PHE A 172 -0.96 0.23 14.68
N LYS A 173 -0.89 0.94 15.80
CA LYS A 173 -2.02 1.60 16.44
C LYS A 173 -1.66 3.01 16.90
N PHE A 174 -2.54 3.97 16.62
CA PHE A 174 -2.40 5.36 17.03
C PHE A 174 -3.78 6.00 17.23
N SER A 175 -3.82 7.13 17.94
CA SER A 175 -5.03 7.95 18.08
C SER A 175 -5.05 9.10 17.08
N ASP A 176 -6.25 9.56 16.74
CA ASP A 176 -6.45 10.82 16.03
C ASP A 176 -5.88 12.03 16.78
#